data_AF-A0A820LDT2-F1
#
_entry.id   AF-A0A820LDT2-F1
#
_cell.length_a   1.000
_cell.length_b   1.000
_cell.length_c   1.000
_cell.angle_alpha   90.00
_cell.angle_beta   90.00
_cell.angle_gamma   90.00
#
_symmetry.space_group_name_H-M   'P 1'
#
loop_
_entity.id
_entity.type
_entity.pdbx_description
1 polymer ?
#
loop_
_entity_poly.entity_id
_entity_poly.type
_entity_poly.pdbx_seq_one_letter_code
_entity_poly.pdbx_strand_id
1 'polypeptide(L)'
;QVIVGLNNDQKKFMLGTIIDRVESGHRYLIKWCDETESYQEEEHLFGTFSTHNEHQINYYVLAVDGDQYIYKPARIKKILNDKRTLNIRFLDADQQNREVEVPSAATFVITEAYYKEIIKRLHE
;
A
#
# COMPACT_ATOMS: atom_id res chain seq x y z
N GLN A 1 -10.24 6.04 11.63
CA GLN A 1 -8.94 5.33 11.70
C GLN A 1 -8.20 5.53 10.39
N VAL A 2 -6.90 5.85 10.42
CA VAL A 2 -6.10 6.08 9.19
C VAL A 2 -5.66 4.76 8.57
N ILE A 3 -5.78 4.66 7.25
CA ILE A 3 -5.42 3.51 6.42
C ILE A 3 -4.74 3.96 5.13
N VAL A 4 -4.09 3.02 4.46
CA VAL A 4 -3.78 3.07 3.03
C VAL A 4 -4.71 2.10 2.34
N GLY A 5 -5.35 2.49 1.25
CA GLY A 5 -6.24 1.58 0.53
C GLY A 5 -6.30 1.84 -0.96
N LEU A 6 -6.77 0.86 -1.72
CA LEU A 6 -7.02 1.03 -3.15
C LEU A 6 -8.27 1.88 -3.36
N ASN A 7 -8.11 3.12 -3.85
CA ASN A 7 -9.22 3.88 -4.38
C ASN A 7 -9.57 3.31 -5.76
N ASN A 8 -10.70 2.60 -5.81
CA ASN A 8 -11.16 1.92 -7.03
C ASN A 8 -11.54 2.84 -8.18
N ASP A 9 -11.92 4.09 -7.89
CA ASP A 9 -12.30 5.07 -8.91
C ASP A 9 -11.06 5.68 -9.57
N GLN A 10 -10.03 5.97 -8.77
CA GLN A 10 -8.78 6.56 -9.23
C GLN A 10 -7.71 5.53 -9.61
N LYS A 11 -7.94 4.25 -9.31
CA LYS A 11 -7.00 3.14 -9.53
C LYS A 11 -5.64 3.36 -8.86
N LYS A 12 -5.63 3.96 -7.66
CA LYS A 12 -4.42 4.31 -6.91
C LYS A 12 -4.54 3.88 -5.45
N PHE A 13 -3.41 3.50 -4.85
CA PHE A 13 -3.35 3.33 -3.39
C PHE A 13 -3.10 4.69 -2.74
N MET A 14 -3.97 5.07 -1.81
CA MET A 14 -3.97 6.39 -1.21
C MET A 14 -4.22 6.30 0.28
N LEU A 15 -3.77 7.34 1.00
CA LEU A 15 -4.15 7.51 2.39
C LEU A 15 -5.65 7.82 2.50
N GLY A 16 -6.30 7.22 3.47
CA GLY A 16 -7.71 7.47 3.77
C GLY A 16 -8.01 7.29 5.25
N THR A 17 -9.20 7.71 5.64
CA THR A 17 -9.74 7.52 6.98
C THR A 17 -11.03 6.72 6.88
N ILE A 18 -11.11 5.61 7.61
CA ILE A 18 -12.37 4.90 7.83
C ILE A 18 -13.29 5.82 8.62
N ILE A 19 -14.43 6.17 8.04
CA ILE A 19 -15.48 6.99 8.65
C ILE A 19 -16.73 6.19 9.03
N ASP A 20 -16.99 5.06 8.36
CA ASP A 20 -18.11 4.17 8.71
C ASP A 20 -17.83 2.69 8.37
N ARG A 21 -18.60 1.77 8.99
CA ARG A 21 -18.57 0.31 8.77
C ARG A 21 -19.97 -0.15 8.40
N VAL A 22 -20.19 -0.57 7.17
CA VAL A 22 -21.54 -0.52 6.58
C VAL A 22 -22.21 -1.89 6.43
N GLU A 23 -21.47 -2.99 6.53
CA GLU A 23 -22.01 -4.35 6.52
C GLU A 23 -21.20 -5.23 7.48
N SER A 24 -21.67 -6.45 7.77
CA SER A 24 -21.15 -7.47 8.71
C SER A 24 -19.63 -7.75 8.69
N GLY A 25 -18.80 -6.74 8.96
CA GLY A 25 -17.37 -6.81 9.19
C GLY A 25 -16.45 -6.42 8.03
N HIS A 26 -16.89 -6.44 6.77
CA HIS A 26 -15.93 -6.49 5.64
C HIS A 26 -15.95 -5.28 4.70
N ARG A 27 -16.89 -4.34 4.86
CA ARG A 27 -17.02 -3.17 3.98
C ARG A 27 -17.03 -1.86 4.76
N TYR A 28 -16.22 -0.92 4.29
CA TYR A 28 -15.90 0.32 4.98
C TYR A 28 -16.16 1.53 4.08
N LEU A 29 -16.73 2.60 4.65
CA LEU A 29 -16.75 3.90 3.99
C LEU A 29 -15.45 4.63 4.32
N ILE A 30 -14.71 4.99 3.27
CA ILE A 30 -13.41 5.66 3.38
C ILE A 30 -13.55 7.10 2.89
N LYS A 31 -13.06 8.03 3.69
CA LYS A 31 -12.76 9.40 3.26
C LYS A 31 -11.29 9.51 2.88
N TRP A 32 -11.00 9.74 1.61
CA TRP A 32 -9.66 9.79 1.05
C TRP A 32 -8.97 11.13 1.35
N CYS A 33 -7.65 11.18 1.17
CA CYS A 33 -6.85 12.40 1.40
C CYS A 33 -7.18 13.56 0.45
N ASP A 34 -7.91 13.31 -0.62
CA ASP A 34 -8.41 14.32 -1.57
C ASP A 34 -9.86 14.74 -1.28
N GLU A 35 -10.36 14.40 -0.08
CA GLU A 35 -11.73 14.66 0.40
C GLU A 35 -12.84 13.89 -0.31
N THR A 36 -12.51 13.02 -1.28
CA THR A 36 -13.51 12.12 -1.89
C THR A 36 -13.87 10.98 -0.93
N GLU A 37 -15.05 10.39 -1.13
CA GLU A 37 -15.51 9.25 -0.33
C GLU A 37 -15.89 8.07 -1.22
N SER A 38 -15.47 6.86 -0.84
CA SER A 38 -15.95 5.65 -1.50
C SER A 38 -15.92 4.43 -0.57
N TYR A 39 -16.72 3.43 -0.93
CA TYR A 39 -16.78 2.16 -0.21
C TYR A 39 -15.64 1.24 -0.65
N GLN A 40 -14.99 0.60 0.32
CA GLN A 40 -13.93 -0.38 0.07
C GLN A 40 -14.11 -1.65 0.89
N GLU A 41 -13.72 -2.77 0.28
CA GLU A 41 -13.59 -4.07 0.95
C GLU A 41 -12.32 -4.11 1.78
N GLU A 42 -12.36 -4.82 2.91
CA GLU A 42 -11.27 -4.97 3.88
C GLU A 42 -9.94 -5.42 3.25
N GLU A 43 -10.01 -6.32 2.27
CA GLU A 43 -8.84 -6.89 1.60
C GLU A 43 -7.99 -5.86 0.82
N HIS A 44 -8.56 -4.68 0.56
CA HIS A 44 -7.87 -3.57 -0.09
C HIS A 44 -7.39 -2.51 0.90
N LEU A 45 -7.55 -2.72 2.20
CA LEU A 45 -7.22 -1.77 3.26
C LEU A 45 -6.00 -2.24 4.07
N PHE A 46 -5.01 -1.39 4.16
CA PHE A 46 -3.75 -1.58 4.87
C PHE A 46 -3.68 -0.58 6.02
N GLY A 47 -3.49 -1.06 7.25
CA GLY A 47 -3.50 -0.22 8.45
C GLY A 47 -2.98 -0.98 9.66
N THR A 48 -3.23 -0.47 10.86
CA THR A 48 -2.78 -1.12 12.12
C THR A 48 -3.32 -2.54 12.34
N PHE A 49 -4.41 -2.91 11.67
CA PHE A 49 -4.98 -4.27 11.68
C PHE A 49 -4.48 -5.16 10.54
N SER A 50 -3.78 -4.60 9.53
CA SER A 50 -3.20 -5.42 8.48
C SER A 50 -2.16 -6.36 9.10
N THR A 51 -2.17 -7.62 8.66
CA THR A 51 -1.29 -8.65 9.20
C THR A 51 0.15 -8.14 9.13
N HIS A 52 0.78 -7.98 10.30
CA HIS A 52 2.16 -7.52 10.40
C HIS A 52 3.08 -8.64 9.92
N ASN A 53 3.19 -8.78 8.61
CA ASN A 53 4.19 -9.64 8.01
C ASN A 53 5.55 -8.99 8.23
N GLU A 54 6.50 -9.76 8.77
CA GLU A 54 7.86 -9.25 8.89
C GLU A 54 8.41 -8.88 7.50
N HIS A 55 9.08 -7.74 7.43
CA HIS A 55 9.79 -7.33 6.23
C HIS A 55 10.91 -8.33 5.93
N GLN A 56 10.89 -8.91 4.74
CA GLN A 56 11.92 -9.82 4.24
C GLN A 56 12.43 -9.37 2.89
N ILE A 57 13.70 -9.66 2.60
CA ILE A 57 14.28 -9.38 1.28
C ILE A 57 13.45 -10.11 0.21
N ASN A 58 13.26 -9.46 -0.94
CA ASN A 58 12.45 -9.89 -2.07
C ASN A 58 10.93 -9.90 -1.88
N TYR A 59 10.40 -9.53 -0.71
CA TYR A 59 8.97 -9.36 -0.51
C TYR A 59 8.42 -8.14 -1.26
N TYR A 60 7.14 -8.22 -1.62
CA TYR A 60 6.39 -7.12 -2.20
C TYR A 60 5.85 -6.22 -1.09
N VAL A 61 5.90 -4.92 -1.30
CA VAL A 61 5.37 -3.91 -0.39
C VAL A 61 4.62 -2.83 -1.16
N LEU A 62 3.69 -2.16 -0.49
CA LEU A 62 3.25 -0.82 -0.84
C LEU A 62 4.12 0.18 -0.09
N ALA A 63 4.67 1.17 -0.81
CA ALA A 63 5.50 2.23 -0.23
C ALA A 63 5.10 3.59 -0.80
N VAL A 64 5.23 4.63 0.00
CA VAL A 64 4.92 6.01 -0.44
C VAL A 64 5.92 6.47 -1.50
N ASP A 65 5.42 7.01 -2.61
CA ASP A 65 6.22 7.63 -3.66
C ASP A 65 6.16 9.17 -3.55
N GLY A 66 7.19 9.77 -2.95
CA GLY A 66 7.31 11.22 -2.80
C GLY A 66 6.27 11.84 -1.86
N ASP A 67 5.99 13.13 -2.05
CA ASP A 67 5.17 13.94 -1.13
C ASP A 67 3.66 13.79 -1.34
N GLN A 68 3.19 12.97 -2.29
CA GLN A 68 1.78 12.96 -2.72
C GLN A 68 0.88 11.96 -1.98
N TYR A 69 1.34 11.32 -0.89
CA TYR A 69 0.57 10.30 -0.15
C TYR A 69 0.02 9.14 -1.02
N ILE A 70 0.57 8.97 -2.23
CA ILE A 70 0.25 7.87 -3.14
C ILE A 70 1.23 6.74 -2.86
N TYR A 71 0.67 5.56 -2.61
CA TYR A 71 1.44 4.35 -2.38
C TYR A 71 1.58 3.59 -3.70
N LYS A 72 2.78 3.11 -3.96
CA LYS A 72 3.11 2.33 -5.15
C LYS A 72 3.69 0.98 -4.78
N PRO A 73 3.49 -0.04 -5.62
CA PRO A 73 4.11 -1.34 -5.41
C PRO A 73 5.64 -1.25 -5.57
N ALA A 74 6.33 -1.89 -4.64
CA ALA A 74 7.77 -2.00 -4.64
C ALA A 74 8.21 -3.39 -4.18
N ARG A 75 9.49 -3.68 -4.36
CA ARG A 75 10.13 -4.90 -3.86
C ARG A 75 11.30 -4.56 -2.94
N ILE A 76 11.37 -5.22 -1.79
CA ILE A 76 12.47 -5.04 -0.84
C ILE A 76 13.76 -5.63 -1.43
N LYS A 77 14.81 -4.81 -1.49
CA LYS A 77 16.14 -5.19 -1.95
C LYS A 77 17.11 -5.42 -0.80
N LYS A 78 17.08 -4.54 0.20
CA LYS A 78 17.89 -4.66 1.42
C LYS A 78 17.11 -4.19 2.63
N ILE A 79 17.47 -4.73 3.78
CA ILE A 79 16.98 -4.30 5.09
C ILE A 79 18.18 -3.68 5.81
N LEU A 80 18.03 -2.45 6.28
CA LEU A 80 19.09 -1.61 6.82
C LEU A 80 18.70 -1.14 8.23
N ASN A 81 19.68 -0.64 8.99
CA ASN A 81 19.48 0.02 10.29
C ASN A 81 18.60 -0.78 11.25
N ASP A 82 18.96 -2.04 11.54
CA ASP A 82 18.22 -2.93 12.45
C ASP A 82 16.73 -3.06 12.11
N LYS A 83 16.43 -3.27 10.81
CA LYS A 83 15.09 -3.37 10.25
C LYS A 83 14.28 -2.07 10.24
N ARG A 84 14.85 -0.92 10.60
CA ARG A 84 14.13 0.37 10.59
C ARG A 84 14.00 0.97 9.19
N THR A 85 14.96 0.70 8.31
CA THR A 85 15.01 1.26 6.94
C THR A 85 15.00 0.13 5.93
N LEU A 86 14.25 0.29 4.85
CA LEU A 86 14.19 -0.63 3.73
C LEU A 86 14.74 0.06 2.49
N ASN A 87 15.68 -0.58 1.79
CA ASN A 87 15.97 -0.21 0.42
C ASN A 87 15.00 -0.99 -0.48
N ILE A 88 14.18 -0.26 -1.22
CA ILE A 88 13.12 -0.80 -2.07
C ILE A 88 13.35 -0.41 -3.52
N ARG A 89 12.79 -1.19 -4.44
CA ARG A 89 12.71 -0.86 -5.86
C ARG A 89 11.25 -0.80 -6.29
N PHE A 90 10.79 0.36 -6.78
CA PHE A 90 9.43 0.49 -7.32
C PHE A 90 9.23 -0.39 -8.57
N LEU A 91 7.97 -0.82 -8.76
CA LEU A 91 7.57 -1.78 -9.80
C LEU A 91 6.64 -1.17 -10.86
N ASP A 92 6.31 0.12 -10.77
CA ASP A 92 5.53 0.83 -11.78
C ASP A 92 6.32 0.99 -13.09
N ALA A 93 5.61 1.06 -14.23
CA ALA A 93 6.22 1.07 -15.56
C ALA A 93 7.21 2.23 -15.76
N ASP A 94 6.94 3.39 -15.16
CA ASP A 94 7.73 4.60 -15.33
C ASP A 94 8.94 4.70 -14.39
N GLN A 95 9.00 3.91 -13.31
CA GLN A 95 10.11 3.92 -12.35
C GLN A 95 10.68 2.52 -12.07
N GLN A 96 10.47 1.56 -12.98
CA GLN A 96 11.20 0.30 -12.94
C GLN A 96 12.69 0.63 -12.89
N ASN A 97 13.34 0.31 -11.76
CA ASN A 97 14.76 0.55 -11.43
C ASN A 97 15.09 1.75 -10.54
N ARG A 98 14.12 2.54 -10.06
CA ARG A 98 14.42 3.50 -8.98
C ARG A 98 14.50 2.76 -7.64
N GLU A 99 15.72 2.66 -7.12
CA GLU A 99 15.96 2.21 -5.74
C GLU A 99 15.94 3.40 -4.79
N VAL A 100 15.17 3.30 -3.71
CA VAL A 100 15.08 4.33 -2.68
C VAL A 100 15.12 3.72 -1.29
N GLU A 101 15.56 4.48 -0.31
CA GLU A 101 15.46 4.10 1.09
C GLU A 101 14.21 4.70 1.71
N VAL A 102 13.41 3.86 2.35
CA VAL A 102 12.17 4.28 3.04
C VAL A 102 12.13 3.71 4.46
N PRO A 103 11.47 4.39 5.42
CA PRO A 103 11.19 3.82 6.72
C PRO A 103 10.32 2.57 6.58
N SER A 104 10.67 1.49 7.27
CA SER A 104 9.86 0.26 7.35
C SER A 104 8.45 0.50 7.89
N ALA A 105 8.28 1.49 8.76
CA ALA A 105 6.98 1.90 9.30
C ALA A 105 6.08 2.60 8.25
N ALA A 106 6.64 3.03 7.12
CA ALA A 106 5.93 3.66 6.03
C ALA A 106 5.66 2.69 4.86
N THR A 107 5.78 1.37 5.10
CA THR A 107 5.55 0.33 4.10
C THR A 107 4.59 -0.73 4.60
N PHE A 108 3.79 -1.28 3.67
CA PHE A 108 2.85 -2.37 3.96
C PHE A 108 3.21 -3.59 3.12
N VAL A 109 3.52 -4.71 3.77
CA VAL A 109 3.81 -5.96 3.07
C VAL A 109 2.55 -6.48 2.39
N ILE A 110 2.67 -6.85 1.12
CA ILE A 110 1.60 -7.47 0.34
C ILE A 110 2.07 -8.82 -0.18
N THR A 111 1.13 -9.74 -0.38
CA THR A 111 1.46 -11.06 -0.93
C THR A 111 1.79 -10.95 -2.42
N GLU A 112 2.58 -11.91 -2.92
CA GLU A 112 2.86 -11.99 -4.35
C GLU A 112 1.58 -12.23 -5.17
N ALA A 113 0.63 -13.01 -4.63
CA ALA A 113 -0.67 -13.23 -5.25
C ALA A 113 -1.44 -11.91 -5.40
N TYR A 114 -1.54 -11.12 -4.33
CA TYR A 114 -2.20 -9.82 -4.36
C TYR A 114 -1.56 -8.86 -5.36
N TYR A 115 -0.22 -8.82 -5.41
CA TYR A 115 0.50 -8.02 -6.41
C TYR A 115 0.15 -8.44 -7.84
N LYS A 116 0.15 -9.74 -8.13
CA LYS A 116 -0.12 -10.27 -9.49
C LYS A 116 -1.57 -10.10 -9.91
N GLU A 117 -2.53 -10.28 -9.00
CA GLU A 117 -3.95 -10.28 -9.32
C GLU A 117 -4.56 -8.89 -9.35
N ILE A 118 -4.21 -8.05 -8.38
CA ILE A 118 -4.80 -6.70 -8.24
C ILE A 118 -3.87 -5.68 -8.87
N ILE A 119 -2.64 -5.60 -8.38
CA ILE A 119 -1.79 -4.44 -8.68
C ILE A 119 -1.29 -4.45 -10.12
N LYS A 120 -0.85 -5.60 -10.62
CA LYS A 120 -0.36 -5.71 -12.02
C LYS A 120 -1.45 -5.36 -13.02
N ARG A 121 -2.70 -5.79 -12.76
CA ARG A 121 -3.85 -5.51 -13.63
C ARG A 121 -4.28 -4.05 -13.65
N LEU A 122 -4.00 -3.29 -12.60
CA LEU A 122 -4.27 -1.84 -12.57
C LEU A 122 -3.37 -1.04 -13.54
N HIS A 123 -2.27 -1.65 -13.99
CA HIS A 123 -1.24 -1.01 -14.81
C HIS A 123 -1.05 -1.72 -16.18
N GLU A 124 -1.96 -2.62 -16.56
CA GLU A 124 -2.10 -3.21 -17.90
C GLU A 124 -3.24 -2.51 -18.65
#